data_AF-A0A7J5A614-F1
#
_entry.id   AF-A0A7J5A614-F1
#
_cell.length_a   1.000
_cell.length_b   1.000
_cell.length_c   1.000
_cell.angle_alpha   90.00
_cell.angle_beta   90.00
_cell.angle_gamma   90.00
#
_symmetry.space_group_name_H-M   'P 1'
#
loop_
_entity.id
_entity.type
_entity.pdbx_description
1 polymer ?
#
loop_
_entity_poly.entity_id
_entity_poly.type
_entity_poly.pdbx_seq_one_letter_code
_entity_poly.pdbx_strand_id
1 'polypeptide(L)'
;MHPDQVRRFRFRRARIGRRGLDEDQVYAFVRAVVDDLTAREAAEVSLRDENVRLKRALRDWKSSVARSAARQVNAGRWTEPEQRR
;
A
#
# COMPACT_ATOMS: atom_id res chain seq x y z
N MET A 1 7.98 7.34 -12.78
CA MET A 1 9.10 8.30 -12.72
C MET A 1 9.46 8.44 -11.25
N HIS A 2 10.69 8.14 -10.85
CA HIS A 2 11.09 8.15 -9.43
C HIS A 2 11.60 9.54 -9.01
N PRO A 3 11.38 10.01 -7.76
CA PRO A 3 11.89 11.30 -7.27
C PRO A 3 13.37 11.52 -7.61
N ASP A 4 14.21 10.50 -7.38
CA ASP A 4 15.64 10.56 -7.66
C ASP A 4 15.99 10.70 -9.15
N GLN A 5 15.17 10.10 -10.03
CA GLN A 5 15.34 10.26 -11.46
C GLN A 5 15.09 11.72 -11.87
N VAL A 6 14.09 12.36 -11.24
CA VAL A 6 13.76 13.77 -11.50
C VAL A 6 14.88 14.67 -10.95
N ARG A 7 15.35 14.43 -9.71
CA ARG A 7 16.44 15.21 -9.08
C ARG A 7 17.72 15.20 -9.91
N ARG A 8 18.04 14.07 -10.55
CA ARG A 8 19.25 13.93 -11.39
C ARG A 8 19.10 14.46 -12.80
N PHE A 9 17.88 14.76 -13.25
CA PHE A 9 17.66 15.21 -14.61
C PHE A 9 18.28 16.60 -14.83
N ARG A 10 18.98 16.76 -15.96
CA ARG A 10 19.59 18.04 -16.36
C ARG A 10 19.02 18.49 -17.69
N PHE A 11 18.44 19.67 -17.69
CA PHE A 11 17.94 20.29 -18.92
C PHE A 11 19.10 20.79 -19.76
N ARG A 12 18.99 20.60 -21.07
CA ARG A 12 19.92 21.22 -22.02
C ARG A 12 19.56 22.69 -22.19
N ARG A 13 20.55 23.55 -22.42
CA ARG A 13 20.30 24.94 -22.80
C ARG A 13 19.56 25.01 -24.14
N ALA A 14 18.75 26.04 -24.30
CA ALA A 14 18.10 26.33 -25.56
C ALA A 14 19.13 26.61 -26.66
N ARG A 15 18.80 26.23 -27.90
CA ARG A 15 19.65 26.54 -29.07
C ARG A 15 19.66 28.05 -29.29
N ILE A 16 20.78 28.55 -29.82
CA ILE A 16 20.93 29.95 -30.24
C ILE A 16 19.77 30.33 -31.16
N GLY A 17 19.19 31.52 -30.93
CA GLY A 17 18.02 32.03 -31.65
C GLY A 17 16.67 31.53 -31.14
N ARG A 18 16.64 30.68 -30.09
CA ARG A 18 15.39 30.27 -29.41
C ARG A 18 15.39 30.74 -27.96
N ARG A 19 14.22 31.17 -27.47
CA ARG A 19 14.03 31.46 -26.04
C ARG A 19 13.87 30.15 -25.28
N GLY A 20 14.58 30.03 -24.16
CA GLY A 20 14.40 28.96 -23.17
C GLY A 20 13.42 29.37 -22.08
N LEU A 21 13.11 28.42 -21.19
CA LEU A 21 12.45 28.72 -19.91
C LEU A 21 13.46 29.35 -18.94
N ASP A 22 12.93 30.09 -17.98
CA ASP A 22 13.70 30.57 -16.84
C ASP A 22 14.20 29.38 -16.00
N GLU A 23 15.51 29.29 -15.84
CA GLU A 23 16.17 28.18 -15.15
C GLU A 23 15.76 28.10 -13.68
N ASP A 24 15.58 29.24 -13.01
CA ASP A 24 15.19 29.27 -11.59
C ASP A 24 13.75 28.78 -11.41
N GLN A 25 12.85 29.19 -12.31
CA GLN A 25 11.46 28.73 -12.31
C GLN A 25 11.39 27.21 -12.58
N VAL A 26 12.19 26.70 -13.52
CA VAL A 26 12.24 25.27 -13.83
C VAL A 26 12.72 24.47 -12.62
N TYR A 27 13.79 24.90 -11.94
CA TYR A 27 14.28 24.17 -10.77
C TYR A 27 13.34 24.26 -9.57
N ALA A 28 12.65 25.38 -9.37
CA ALA A 28 11.61 25.50 -8.36
C ALA A 28 10.46 24.50 -8.62
N PHE A 29 10.00 24.41 -9.87
CA PHE A 29 8.96 23.47 -10.27
C PHE A 29 9.43 22.01 -10.10
N VAL A 30 10.65 21.68 -10.52
CA VAL A 30 11.23 20.34 -10.35
C VAL A 30 11.29 19.94 -8.88
N ARG A 31 11.65 20.87 -7.99
CA ARG A 31 11.66 20.61 -6.54
C ARG A 31 10.25 20.28 -6.03
N ALA A 32 9.25 21.08 -6.39
CA ALA A 32 7.87 20.83 -6.00
C ALA A 32 7.35 19.47 -6.53
N VAL A 33 7.68 19.10 -7.77
CA VAL A 33 7.33 17.80 -8.35
C VAL A 33 7.97 16.65 -7.58
N VAL A 34 9.25 16.80 -7.22
CA VAL A 34 9.96 15.79 -6.43
C VAL A 34 9.34 15.62 -5.05
N ASP A 35 8.97 16.71 -4.40
CA ASP A 35 8.34 16.67 -3.08
C ASP A 35 6.95 15.99 -3.14
N ASP A 36 6.16 16.28 -4.18
CA ASP A 36 4.86 15.60 -4.43
C ASP A 36 5.03 14.11 -4.74
N LEU A 37 5.99 13.73 -5.60
CA LEU A 37 6.27 12.32 -5.87
C LEU A 37 6.70 11.57 -4.61
N THR A 38 7.54 12.19 -3.77
CA THR A 38 7.98 11.61 -2.50
C THR A 38 6.80 11.40 -1.55
N ALA A 39 5.91 12.39 -1.45
CA ALA A 39 4.71 12.28 -0.61
C ALA A 39 3.77 11.18 -1.09
N ARG A 40 3.59 11.03 -2.41
CA ARG A 40 2.77 9.96 -3.00
C ARG A 40 3.34 8.58 -2.75
N GLU A 41 4.65 8.39 -2.93
CA GLU A 41 5.31 7.11 -2.64
C GLU A 41 5.15 6.72 -1.16
N ALA A 42 5.30 7.68 -0.24
CA ALA A 42 5.07 7.44 1.19
C ALA A 42 3.61 7.03 1.48
N ALA A 43 2.64 7.70 0.86
CA ALA A 43 1.22 7.36 0.99
C ALA A 43 0.92 5.95 0.43
N GLU A 44 1.51 5.59 -0.71
CA GLU A 44 1.35 4.27 -1.32
C GLU A 44 1.90 3.15 -0.41
N VAL A 45 3.07 3.35 0.19
CA VAL A 45 3.66 2.40 1.15
C VAL A 45 2.71 2.24 2.35
N SER A 46 2.24 3.35 2.94
CA SER A 46 1.31 3.30 4.07
C SER A 46 0.02 2.55 3.72
N LEU A 47 -0.54 2.76 2.52
CA LEU A 47 -1.75 2.07 2.08
C LEU A 47 -1.52 0.57 1.87
N ARG A 48 -0.34 0.19 1.37
CA ARG A 48 0.03 -1.23 1.22
C ARG A 48 0.15 -1.91 2.58
N ASP A 49 0.78 -1.26 3.54
CA ASP A 49 0.93 -1.78 4.90
C ASP A 49 -0.43 -1.97 5.58
N GLU A 50 -1.31 -0.97 5.47
CA GLU A 50 -2.67 -1.08 6.01
C GLU A 50 -3.47 -2.17 5.30
N ASN A 51 -3.31 -2.34 3.99
CA ASN A 51 -3.96 -3.42 3.24
C ASN A 51 -3.49 -4.81 3.71
N VAL A 52 -2.19 -4.98 3.97
CA VAL A 52 -1.63 -6.22 4.53
C VAL A 52 -2.21 -6.47 5.93
N ARG A 53 -2.27 -5.44 6.77
CA ARG A 53 -2.84 -5.53 8.12
C ARG A 53 -4.32 -5.94 8.08
N LEU A 54 -5.12 -5.30 7.25
CA LEU A 54 -6.54 -5.61 7.09
C LEU A 54 -6.77 -7.04 6.56
N LYS A 55 -5.97 -7.48 5.59
CA LYS A 55 -6.02 -8.86 5.08
C LYS A 55 -5.68 -9.89 6.14
N ARG A 56 -4.70 -9.60 7.01
CA ARG A 56 -4.34 -10.47 8.15
C ARG A 56 -5.49 -10.54 9.15
N ALA A 57 -6.00 -9.40 9.60
CA ALA A 57 -7.15 -9.34 10.51
C ALA A 57 -8.37 -10.10 9.98
N LEU A 58 -8.67 -9.95 8.69
CA LEU A 58 -9.77 -10.67 8.05
C LEU A 58 -9.54 -12.18 8.04
N ARG A 59 -8.30 -12.64 7.77
CA ARG A 59 -7.95 -14.06 7.81
C ARG A 59 -8.11 -14.62 9.21
N ASP A 60 -7.58 -13.93 10.22
CA ASP A 60 -7.61 -14.38 11.61
C ASP A 60 -9.04 -14.49 12.13
N TRP A 61 -9.89 -13.52 11.79
CA TRP A 61 -11.32 -13.56 12.07
C TRP A 61 -12.00 -14.76 11.40
N LYS A 62 -11.79 -14.96 10.08
CA LYS A 62 -12.34 -16.12 9.36
C LYS A 62 -11.92 -17.44 9.99
N SER A 63 -10.65 -17.58 10.38
CA SER A 63 -10.16 -18.77 11.07
C SER A 63 -10.79 -18.95 12.45
N SER A 64 -11.01 -17.86 13.20
CA SER A 64 -11.68 -17.91 14.51
C SER A 64 -13.13 -18.38 14.40
N VAL A 65 -13.86 -17.86 13.41
CA VAL A 65 -15.24 -18.28 13.11
C VAL A 65 -15.27 -19.76 12.73
N ALA A 66 -14.40 -20.20 11.81
CA ALA A 66 -14.34 -21.61 11.40
C ALA A 66 -14.01 -22.56 12.57
N ARG A 67 -13.06 -22.19 13.44
CA ARG A 67 -12.75 -22.96 14.66
C ARG A 67 -13.95 -23.05 15.60
N SER A 68 -14.68 -21.96 15.78
CA SER A 68 -15.86 -21.93 16.67
C SER A 68 -16.98 -22.83 16.14
N ALA A 69 -17.23 -22.81 14.82
CA ALA A 69 -18.18 -23.71 14.17
C ALA A 69 -17.75 -25.19 14.33
N ALA A 70 -16.47 -25.52 14.11
CA ALA A 70 -15.96 -26.87 14.30
C ALA A 70 -16.11 -27.37 15.74
N ARG A 71 -15.88 -26.50 16.73
CA ARG A 71 -16.12 -26.83 18.15
C ARG A 71 -17.58 -27.17 18.42
N GLN A 72 -18.53 -26.41 17.86
CA GLN A 72 -19.96 -26.69 18.02
C GLN A 72 -20.36 -28.04 17.42
N VAL A 73 -19.86 -28.37 16.23
CA VAL A 73 -20.11 -29.68 15.59
C VAL A 73 -19.55 -30.83 16.44
N ASN A 74 -18.35 -30.67 17.00
CA ASN A 74 -17.78 -31.68 17.89
C ASN A 74 -18.52 -31.80 19.22
N ALA A 75 -19.06 -30.70 19.77
CA ALA A 75 -19.83 -30.73 21.01
C ALA A 75 -21.10 -31.59 20.86
N GLY A 76 -21.80 -31.50 19.74
CA GLY A 76 -22.98 -32.35 19.45
C GLY A 76 -22.64 -33.84 19.26
N ARG A 77 -21.40 -34.15 18.87
CA ARG A 77 -20.91 -35.54 18.69
C ARG A 77 -20.66 -36.26 20.01
N TRP A 78 -20.31 -35.55 21.09
CA TRP A 78 -20.05 -36.15 22.41
C TRP A 78 -21.28 -36.18 23.31
N THR A 79 -22.37 -35.52 22.93
CA THR A 79 -23.64 -35.51 23.68
C THR A 79 -24.63 -36.58 23.21
N GLU A 80 -24.15 -37.66 22.59
CA GLU A 80 -24.96 -38.84 22.30
C GLU A 80 -24.68 -39.88 23.40
N PRO A 81 -25.41 -39.86 24.53
CA PRO A 81 -25.25 -40.88 25.55
C PRO A 81 -25.82 -42.19 25.01
N GLU A 82 -25.13 -43.28 25.38
CA GLU A 82 -25.60 -44.65 25.40
C GLU A 82 -27.08 -44.75 25.83
N GLN A 83 -28.02 -44.62 24.91
CA GLN A 83 -29.42 -44.99 25.07
C GLN A 83 -29.76 -46.10 24.08
N ARG A 84 -29.02 -47.20 24.21
CA ARG A 84 -29.43 -48.52 23.71
C ARG A 84 -29.13 -49.53 24.82
N ARG A 85 -30.09 -49.69 25.72
CA ARG A 85 -30.32 -50.92 26.47
C ARG A 85 -31.78 -51.31 26.30
#